data_AF-A0A519UIN1-F1
#
_entry.id   AF-A0A519UIN1-F1
#
_cell.length_a   1.000
_cell.length_b   1.000
_cell.length_c   1.000
_cell.angle_alpha   90.00
_cell.angle_beta   90.00
_cell.angle_gamma   90.00
#
_symmetry.space_group_name_H-M   'P 1'
#
loop_
_entity.id
_entity.type
_entity.pdbx_description
1 polymer ?
#
loop_
_entity_poly.entity_id
_entity_poly.type
_entity_poly.pdbx_seq_one_letter_code
_entity_poly.pdbx_strand_id
1 'polypeptide(L)'
;MKSWAEEDRPREKLMQKGRAALSDAELIAILLGSGTTKLTAVDVGKLMLQAVDNDLNELARLSMQQLCRHPGIGPAKAITVIAALELGRRRKESGAGRRTTITCSRDIYNVMRPQLQDLPHEEFWIVLLNR
;
A
#
# COMPACT_ATOMS: atom_id res chain seq x y z
N MET A 1 -20.53 21.27 2.26
CA MET A 1 -19.61 20.29 2.89
C MET A 1 -20.43 19.08 3.29
N LYS A 2 -20.16 17.88 2.76
CA LYS A 2 -20.77 16.65 3.28
C LYS A 2 -20.19 16.43 4.68
N SER A 3 -20.93 16.75 5.74
CA SER A 3 -20.50 16.42 7.10
C SER A 3 -20.79 14.95 7.32
N TRP A 4 -19.75 14.13 7.33
CA TRP A 4 -19.85 12.76 7.80
C TRP A 4 -20.23 12.79 9.28
N ALA A 5 -21.07 11.86 9.73
CA ALA A 5 -21.20 11.60 11.16
C ALA A 5 -19.81 11.35 11.74
N GLU A 6 -19.52 11.81 12.96
CA GLU A 6 -18.19 11.62 13.56
C GLU A 6 -17.75 10.15 13.54
N GLU A 7 -18.69 9.23 13.72
CA GLU A 7 -18.47 7.78 13.69
C GLU A 7 -18.06 7.21 12.33
N ASP A 8 -18.35 7.92 11.23
CA ASP A 8 -17.99 7.50 9.87
C ASP A 8 -16.67 8.12 9.40
N ARG A 9 -16.09 9.05 10.17
CA ARG A 9 -14.77 9.57 9.87
C ARG A 9 -13.73 8.45 10.05
N PRO A 10 -12.81 8.25 9.10
CA PRO A 10 -11.93 7.08 9.12
C PRO A 10 -11.12 6.90 10.41
N ARG A 11 -10.61 7.98 11.01
CA ARG A 11 -9.77 7.90 12.22
C ARG A 11 -10.60 7.50 13.45
N GLU A 12 -11.75 8.13 13.60
CA GLU A 12 -12.72 7.87 14.67
C GLU A 12 -13.28 6.44 14.54
N LYS A 13 -13.64 6.03 13.32
CA LYS A 13 -14.05 4.66 12.99
C LYS A 13 -12.97 3.64 13.32
N LEU A 14 -11.70 3.93 13.03
CA LEU A 14 -10.57 3.08 13.41
C LEU A 14 -10.46 2.93 14.93
N MET A 15 -10.65 4.00 15.69
CA MET A 15 -10.59 3.98 17.16
C MET A 15 -11.75 3.21 17.79
N GLN A 16 -12.97 3.33 17.23
CA GLN A 16 -14.18 2.74 17.81
C GLN A 16 -14.42 1.29 17.35
N LYS A 17 -14.21 1.00 16.06
CA LYS A 17 -14.60 -0.27 15.41
C LYS A 17 -13.39 -1.11 14.99
N GLY A 18 -12.18 -0.56 15.10
CA GLY A 18 -10.93 -1.23 14.77
C GLY A 18 -10.66 -1.34 13.26
N ARG A 19 -9.44 -1.77 12.92
CA ARG A 19 -8.94 -1.78 11.52
C ARG A 19 -9.76 -2.62 10.54
N ALA A 20 -10.42 -3.68 11.01
CA ALA A 20 -11.19 -4.59 10.16
C ALA A 20 -12.49 -3.96 9.63
N ALA A 21 -12.96 -2.87 10.24
CA ALA A 21 -14.16 -2.16 9.81
C ALA A 21 -13.91 -1.15 8.67
N LEU A 22 -12.64 -0.88 8.34
CA LEU A 22 -12.27 0.09 7.32
C LEU A 22 -12.12 -0.58 5.95
N SER A 23 -12.60 0.11 4.94
CA SER A 23 -12.25 -0.15 3.55
C SER A 23 -10.84 0.34 3.24
N ASP A 24 -10.25 -0.17 2.15
CA ASP A 24 -8.93 0.29 1.68
C ASP A 24 -8.90 1.80 1.40
N ALA A 25 -9.99 2.35 0.87
CA ALA A 25 -10.12 3.79 0.64
C ALA A 25 -10.07 4.60 1.95
N GLU A 26 -10.67 4.08 3.03
CA GLU A 26 -10.62 4.72 4.35
C GLU A 26 -9.24 4.59 4.99
N LEU A 27 -8.55 3.45 4.80
CA LEU A 27 -7.16 3.28 5.23
C LEU A 27 -6.23 4.28 4.52
N ILE A 28 -6.37 4.43 3.20
CA ILE A 28 -5.64 5.43 2.42
C ILE A 28 -5.99 6.83 2.93
N ALA A 29 -7.28 7.14 3.15
CA ALA A 29 -7.71 8.45 3.64
C ALA A 29 -7.04 8.84 4.97
N ILE A 30 -6.84 7.89 5.88
CA ILE A 30 -6.12 8.13 7.15
C ILE A 30 -4.68 8.58 6.88
N LEU A 31 -3.99 7.90 5.96
CA LEU A 31 -2.62 8.22 5.55
C LEU A 31 -2.53 9.59 4.89
N LEU A 32 -3.51 9.93 4.02
CA LEU A 32 -3.57 11.23 3.37
C LEU A 32 -3.84 12.37 4.35
N GLY A 33 -4.54 12.08 5.44
CA GLY A 33 -4.89 12.99 6.53
C GLY A 33 -5.93 14.06 6.18
N SER A 34 -5.94 14.54 4.94
CA SER A 34 -6.91 15.52 4.44
C SER A 34 -7.20 15.30 2.96
N GLY A 35 -8.39 15.74 2.54
CA GLY A 35 -8.80 15.77 1.14
C GLY A 35 -8.28 17.01 0.40
N THR A 36 -9.01 17.41 -0.64
CA THR A 36 -8.84 18.70 -1.32
C THR A 36 -9.99 19.64 -0.96
N THR A 37 -10.01 20.82 -1.57
CA THR A 37 -11.15 21.74 -1.49
C THR A 37 -12.45 21.15 -2.07
N LYS A 38 -12.35 20.18 -3.00
CA LYS A 38 -13.50 19.59 -3.70
C LYS A 38 -13.81 18.15 -3.29
N LEU A 39 -12.84 17.42 -2.79
CA LEU A 39 -12.91 15.98 -2.52
C LEU A 39 -12.52 15.68 -1.08
N THR A 40 -13.22 14.77 -0.42
CA THR A 40 -12.78 14.29 0.90
C THR A 40 -11.56 13.38 0.77
N ALA A 41 -10.85 13.12 1.87
CA ALA A 41 -9.71 12.18 1.86
C ALA A 41 -10.14 10.78 1.39
N VAL A 42 -11.36 10.34 1.74
CA VAL A 42 -11.94 9.06 1.29
C VAL A 42 -12.21 9.08 -0.20
N ASP A 43 -12.72 10.20 -0.76
CA ASP A 43 -12.93 10.31 -2.21
C ASP A 43 -11.61 10.25 -2.97
N VAL A 44 -10.55 10.90 -2.46
CA VAL A 44 -9.20 10.80 -3.05
C VAL A 44 -8.69 9.36 -2.99
N GLY A 45 -8.85 8.67 -1.85
CA GLY A 45 -8.49 7.26 -1.71
C GLY A 45 -9.24 6.35 -2.70
N LYS A 46 -10.54 6.59 -2.92
CA LYS A 46 -11.34 5.89 -3.93
C LYS A 46 -10.82 6.13 -5.35
N LEU A 47 -10.49 7.38 -5.70
CA LEU A 47 -9.94 7.70 -7.02
C LEU A 47 -8.58 7.04 -7.27
N MET A 48 -7.73 6.97 -6.24
CA MET A 48 -6.44 6.26 -6.33
C MET A 48 -6.66 4.77 -6.59
N LEU A 49 -7.55 4.13 -5.84
CA LEU A 49 -7.87 2.70 -6.02
C LEU A 49 -8.52 2.42 -7.37
N GLN A 50 -9.46 3.26 -7.80
CA GLN A 50 -10.13 3.10 -9.11
C GLN A 50 -9.15 3.20 -10.29
N ALA A 51 -8.07 3.97 -10.17
CA ALA A 51 -7.07 4.09 -11.22
C ALA A 51 -6.19 2.83 -11.39
N VAL A 52 -6.26 1.89 -10.46
CA VAL A 52 -5.51 0.64 -10.45
C VAL A 52 -6.44 -0.57 -10.24
N ASP A 53 -7.70 -0.46 -10.70
CA ASP A 53 -8.71 -1.53 -10.62
C ASP A 53 -8.95 -2.10 -9.21
N ASN A 54 -8.73 -1.27 -8.18
CA ASN A 54 -8.76 -1.63 -6.76
C ASN A 54 -7.73 -2.70 -6.34
N ASP A 55 -6.62 -2.84 -7.09
CA ASP A 55 -5.51 -3.71 -6.72
C ASP A 55 -4.43 -2.94 -5.95
N LEU A 56 -4.24 -3.28 -4.67
CA LEU A 56 -3.22 -2.68 -3.82
C LEU A 56 -1.78 -3.02 -4.26
N ASN A 57 -1.56 -4.11 -4.99
CA ASN A 57 -0.25 -4.43 -5.56
C ASN A 57 0.07 -3.47 -6.70
N GLU A 58 -0.89 -3.21 -7.60
CA GLU A 58 -0.71 -2.23 -8.67
C GLU A 58 -0.57 -0.80 -8.11
N LEU A 59 -1.29 -0.46 -7.03
CA LEU A 59 -1.09 0.81 -6.32
C LEU A 59 0.35 0.97 -5.81
N ALA A 60 0.94 -0.11 -5.29
CA ALA A 60 2.32 -0.10 -4.77
C ALA A 60 3.40 0.04 -5.85
N ARG A 61 3.07 -0.27 -7.11
CA ARG A 61 3.97 -0.12 -8.26
C ARG A 61 3.97 1.27 -8.88
N LEU A 62 3.01 2.13 -8.50
CA LEU A 62 2.97 3.48 -9.05
C LEU A 62 4.20 4.28 -8.64
N SER A 63 4.84 4.91 -9.63
CA SER A 63 5.91 5.88 -9.39
C SER A 63 5.39 7.10 -8.63
N MET A 64 6.31 7.84 -8.00
CA MET A 64 6.00 9.13 -7.36
C MET A 64 5.23 10.05 -8.32
N GLN A 65 5.69 10.16 -9.56
CA GLN A 65 5.05 11.03 -10.55
C GLN A 65 3.63 10.58 -10.88
N GLN A 66 3.36 9.27 -10.95
CA GLN A 66 2.00 8.75 -11.16
C GLN A 66 1.11 9.03 -9.96
N LEU A 67 1.59 8.83 -8.73
CA LEU A 67 0.83 9.13 -7.52
C LEU A 67 0.45 10.62 -7.42
N CYS A 68 1.38 11.51 -7.75
CA CYS A 68 1.14 12.96 -7.74
C CYS A 68 0.22 13.46 -8.86
N ARG A 69 -0.18 12.62 -9.83
CA ARG A 69 -1.23 13.00 -10.80
C ARG A 69 -2.63 12.97 -10.17
N HIS A 70 -2.80 12.28 -9.06
CA HIS A 70 -4.09 12.25 -8.38
C HIS A 70 -4.40 13.59 -7.68
N PRO A 71 -5.65 14.09 -7.76
CA PRO A 71 -6.02 15.37 -7.16
C PRO A 71 -5.70 15.44 -5.67
N GLY A 72 -4.92 16.44 -5.26
CA GLY A 72 -4.57 16.66 -3.85
C GLY A 72 -3.44 15.81 -3.31
N ILE A 73 -2.78 15.01 -4.15
CA ILE A 73 -1.60 14.23 -3.79
C ILE A 73 -0.36 15.02 -4.21
N GLY A 74 0.23 15.73 -3.25
CA GLY A 74 1.57 16.29 -3.39
C GLY A 74 2.65 15.31 -2.92
N PRO A 75 3.94 15.66 -3.07
CA PRO A 75 5.06 14.77 -2.74
C PRO A 75 4.99 14.19 -1.33
N ALA A 76 4.61 14.99 -0.32
CA ALA A 76 4.49 14.52 1.06
C ALA A 76 3.45 13.39 1.23
N LYS A 77 2.27 13.54 0.60
CA LYS A 77 1.21 12.52 0.67
C LYS A 77 1.59 11.28 -0.15
N ALA A 78 2.22 11.45 -1.31
CA ALA A 78 2.73 10.33 -2.11
C ALA A 78 3.78 9.52 -1.34
N ILE A 79 4.77 10.18 -0.73
CA ILE A 79 5.80 9.53 0.11
C ILE A 79 5.15 8.75 1.26
N THR A 80 4.12 9.32 1.90
CA THR A 80 3.40 8.66 3.00
C THR A 80 2.74 7.35 2.52
N VAL A 81 2.10 7.36 1.35
CA VAL A 81 1.46 6.17 0.78
C VAL A 81 2.50 5.13 0.38
N ILE A 82 3.59 5.53 -0.30
CA ILE A 82 4.69 4.63 -0.67
C ILE A 82 5.28 3.97 0.57
N ALA A 83 5.56 4.74 1.62
CA ALA A 83 6.12 4.22 2.86
C ALA A 83 5.17 3.21 3.54
N ALA A 84 3.85 3.49 3.55
CA ALA A 84 2.87 2.59 4.13
C ALA A 84 2.76 1.26 3.35
N LEU A 85 2.74 1.31 2.02
CA LEU A 85 2.70 0.11 1.18
C LEU A 85 3.98 -0.72 1.31
N GLU A 86 5.15 -0.07 1.34
CA GLU A 86 6.43 -0.72 1.57
C GLU A 86 6.51 -1.39 2.95
N LEU A 87 5.98 -0.75 4.01
CA LEU A 87 5.86 -1.38 5.33
C LEU A 87 4.95 -2.61 5.30
N GLY A 88 3.86 -2.57 4.53
CA GLY A 88 3.00 -3.72 4.29
C GLY A 88 3.73 -4.89 3.62
N ARG A 89 4.51 -4.60 2.57
CA ARG A 89 5.35 -5.56 1.85
C ARG A 89 6.39 -6.19 2.77
N ARG A 90 7.17 -5.38 3.48
CA ARG A 90 8.17 -5.84 4.47
C ARG A 90 7.54 -6.67 5.57
N ARG A 91 6.38 -6.27 6.09
CA ARG A 91 5.67 -7.05 7.13
C ARG A 91 5.29 -8.44 6.62
N LYS A 92 4.88 -8.57 5.36
CA LYS A 92 4.57 -9.87 4.74
C LYS A 92 5.83 -10.74 4.60
N GLU A 93 6.97 -10.13 4.28
CA GLU A 93 8.29 -10.79 4.23
C GLU A 93 8.84 -11.12 5.60
N SER A 94 8.50 -10.33 6.63
CA SER A 94 8.96 -10.48 8.02
C SER A 94 8.35 -11.69 8.74
N GLY A 95 7.70 -12.60 8.01
CA GLY A 95 7.09 -13.82 8.54
C GLY A 95 8.10 -14.69 9.28
N ALA A 96 8.22 -14.41 10.58
CA ALA A 96 8.78 -15.18 11.68
C ALA A 96 9.91 -16.16 11.34
N GLY A 97 11.17 -15.72 11.55
CA GLY A 97 12.22 -16.50 12.21
C GLY A 97 12.63 -17.87 11.65
N ARG A 98 12.07 -18.32 10.53
CA ARG A 98 12.53 -19.51 9.82
C ARG A 98 13.57 -19.07 8.82
N ARG A 99 14.80 -19.60 8.96
CA ARG A 99 15.67 -19.75 7.79
C ARG A 99 14.85 -20.50 6.74
N THR A 100 14.40 -19.80 5.71
CA THR A 100 13.69 -20.45 4.60
C THR A 100 14.68 -21.39 3.94
N THR A 101 14.49 -22.69 4.16
CA THR A 101 15.26 -23.72 3.46
C THR A 101 14.71 -23.80 2.06
N ILE A 102 15.55 -23.50 1.07
CA ILE A 102 15.17 -23.56 -0.34
C ILE A 102 15.42 -25.00 -0.80
N THR A 103 14.34 -25.77 -0.96
CA THR A 103 14.38 -27.18 -1.40
C THR A 103 13.84 -27.35 -2.81
N CYS A 104 13.07 -26.39 -3.30
CA CYS A 104 12.49 -26.40 -4.64
C CYS A 104 12.34 -24.99 -5.23
N SER A 105 12.00 -24.93 -6.52
CA SER A 105 11.77 -23.66 -7.24
C SER A 105 10.67 -22.79 -6.63
N ARG A 106 9.65 -23.40 -6.01
CA ARG A 106 8.57 -22.67 -5.33
C ARG A 106 9.07 -21.94 -4.09
N ASP A 107 10.05 -22.49 -3.38
CA ASP A 107 10.61 -21.86 -2.17
C ASP A 107 11.34 -20.57 -2.54
N ILE A 108 12.24 -20.64 -3.53
CA ILE A 108 12.97 -19.45 -3.99
C ILE A 108 12.02 -18.42 -4.63
N TYR A 109 10.99 -18.87 -5.36
CA TYR A 109 9.96 -17.96 -5.88
C TYR A 109 9.29 -17.17 -4.75
N ASN A 110 8.85 -17.83 -3.67
CA ASN A 110 8.19 -17.15 -2.56
C ASN A 110 9.12 -16.19 -1.81
N VAL A 111 10.41 -16.49 -1.74
CA VAL A 111 11.43 -15.63 -1.11
C VAL A 111 11.74 -14.40 -1.95
N MET A 112 11.91 -14.57 -3.27
CA MET A 112 12.36 -13.52 -4.18
C MET A 112 11.21 -12.68 -4.73
N ARG A 113 10.01 -13.26 -4.88
CA ARG A 113 8.83 -12.59 -5.43
C ARG A 113 8.60 -11.23 -4.77
N PRO A 114 8.63 -11.07 -3.44
CA PRO A 114 8.39 -9.77 -2.83
C PRO A 114 9.39 -8.67 -3.23
N GLN A 115 10.65 -9.01 -3.52
CA GLN A 115 11.66 -8.04 -3.98
C GLN A 115 11.54 -7.74 -5.47
N LEU A 116 11.12 -8.72 -6.28
CA LEU A 116 11.15 -8.62 -7.74
C LEU A 116 9.80 -8.28 -8.37
N GLN A 117 8.68 -8.58 -7.71
CA GLN A 117 7.35 -8.52 -8.31
C GLN A 117 6.91 -7.10 -8.72
N ASP A 118 7.47 -6.07 -8.08
CA ASP A 118 7.04 -4.67 -8.23
C ASP A 118 8.09 -3.83 -8.97
N LEU A 119 9.18 -4.47 -9.45
CA LEU A 119 10.19 -3.79 -10.24
C LEU A 119 9.63 -3.46 -11.63
N PRO A 120 9.80 -2.22 -12.13
CA PRO A 120 9.34 -1.82 -13.45
C PRO A 120 10.31 -2.24 -14.57
N HIS A 121 11.38 -2.98 -14.24
CA HIS A 121 12.43 -3.42 -15.14
C HIS A 121 12.93 -4.81 -14.74
N GLU A 122 13.58 -5.50 -15.68
CA GLU A 122 14.20 -6.79 -15.42
C GLU A 122 15.54 -6.63 -14.71
N GLU A 123 15.80 -7.49 -13.73
CA GLU A 123 17.08 -7.54 -13.01
C GLU A 123 17.61 -8.98 -12.97
N PHE A 124 18.93 -9.14 -13.06
CA PHE A 124 19.61 -10.41 -12.87
C PHE A 124 20.18 -10.51 -11.45
N TRP A 125 19.72 -11.50 -10.69
CA TRP A 125 20.11 -11.72 -9.30
C TRP A 125 20.78 -13.08 -9.12
N ILE A 126 21.84 -13.12 -8.30
CA ILE A 126 22.51 -14.37 -7.89
C ILE A 126 22.14 -14.65 -6.44
N VAL A 127 21.60 -15.84 -6.19
CA VAL A 127 21.26 -16.30 -4.84
C VAL A 127 22.19 -17.44 -4.45
N LEU A 128 22.99 -17.22 -3.41
CA LEU A 128 23.92 -18.21 -2.86
C LEU A 128 23.23 -18.97 -1.72
N LEU A 129 23.18 -20.30 -1.83
CA LEU A 129 22.63 -21.17 -0.80
C LEU A 129 23.76 -21.81 0.01
N ASN A 130 23.61 -21.87 1.33
CA ASN A 130 24.47 -22.67 2.20
C ASN A 130 23.83 -24.04 2.49
N ARG A 131 24.66 -25.00 2.89
CA ARG A 131 24.22 -26.30 3.39
C ARG A 131 23.83 -26.21 4.85
#